data_AF-A0A542S6F1-F1
#
_entry.id   AF-A0A542S6F1-F1
#
_cell.length_a   1.000
_cell.length_b   1.000
_cell.length_c   1.000
_cell.angle_alpha   90.00
_cell.angle_beta   90.00
_cell.angle_gamma   90.00
#
_symmetry.space_group_name_H-M   'P 1'
#
loop_
_entity.id
_entity.type
_entity.pdbx_description
1 polymer ?
#
loop_
_entity_poly.entity_id
_entity_poly.type
_entity_poly.pdbx_seq_one_letter_code
_entity_poly.pdbx_strand_id
1 'polypeptide(L)'
;MEENPAAKSRHSTNGPRGFEKFVDAINHRISRAPFFGVIVVALLLWALSKPFWGSTTKWELGLHTGSSILSLMLLVLLENAGRRGEEASQEKLNVIAEALSDLMVHQSGGSAELDESVRRLREAVGLEERH
;
A
#
# COMPACT_ATOMS: atom_id res chain seq x y z
N MET A 1 35.86 14.33 19.91
CA MET A 1 34.91 14.14 18.79
C MET A 1 35.35 12.87 18.08
N GLU A 2 34.81 11.74 18.51
CA GLU A 2 35.12 10.42 17.94
C GLU A 2 34.31 10.24 16.67
N GLU A 3 35.00 10.25 15.52
CA GLU A 3 34.40 9.92 14.24
C GLU A 3 34.14 8.41 14.19
N ASN A 4 32.88 8.04 14.26
CA ASN A 4 32.42 6.65 14.24
C ASN A 4 32.70 5.97 12.87
N PRO A 5 33.64 5.01 12.79
CA PRO A 5 34.00 4.35 11.54
C PRO A 5 32.95 3.33 11.06
N ALA A 6 31.89 3.08 11.83
CA ALA A 6 30.86 2.08 11.51
C ALA A 6 29.80 2.55 10.50
N ALA A 7 29.82 3.82 10.07
CA ALA A 7 28.83 4.35 9.12
C ALA A 7 29.19 4.14 7.63
N LYS A 8 30.41 3.68 7.31
CA LYS A 8 30.91 3.63 5.93
C LYS A 8 30.89 2.25 5.27
N SER A 9 30.48 1.20 5.98
CA SER A 9 30.60 -0.20 5.50
C SER A 9 29.26 -0.90 5.21
N ARG A 10 28.19 -0.16 4.93
CA ARG A 10 26.87 -0.74 4.66
C ARG A 10 26.21 -0.34 3.35
N HIS A 11 26.97 -0.27 2.25
CA HIS A 11 26.39 -0.42 0.91
C HIS A 11 27.44 -0.69 -0.17
N SER A 12 27.99 -1.90 -0.21
CA SER A 12 28.64 -2.41 -1.42
C SER A 12 28.52 -3.93 -1.42
N THR A 13 27.28 -4.42 -1.50
CA THR A 13 27.06 -5.77 -2.01
C THR A 13 27.41 -5.71 -3.49
N ASN A 14 28.55 -6.27 -3.89
CA ASN A 14 28.83 -6.57 -5.29
C ASN A 14 27.85 -7.68 -5.75
N GLY A 15 26.59 -7.31 -5.96
CA GLY A 15 25.66 -8.12 -6.74
C GLY A 15 26.09 -8.07 -8.21
N PRO A 16 25.77 -9.07 -9.04
CA PRO A 16 26.03 -9.00 -10.46
C PRO A 16 25.42 -7.70 -11.00
N ARG A 17 26.23 -6.80 -11.57
CA ARG A 17 25.77 -5.49 -12.11
C ARG A 17 24.61 -5.61 -13.11
N GLY A 18 24.41 -6.81 -13.69
CA GLY A 18 23.25 -7.12 -14.53
C GLY A 18 21.94 -7.28 -13.75
N PHE A 19 21.98 -7.87 -12.55
CA PHE A 19 20.81 -7.99 -11.67
C PHE A 19 20.40 -6.64 -11.11
N GLU A 20 21.35 -5.81 -10.66
CA GLU A 20 21.03 -4.46 -10.19
C GLU A 20 20.42 -3.58 -11.29
N LYS A 21 20.95 -3.63 -12.52
CA LYS A 21 20.33 -2.94 -13.68
C LYS A 21 18.96 -3.50 -14.06
N PHE A 22 18.75 -4.81 -13.90
CA PHE A 22 17.46 -5.44 -14.11
C PHE A 22 16.45 -5.03 -13.04
N VAL A 23 16.88 -5.01 -11.78
CA VAL A 23 16.10 -4.54 -10.63
C VAL A 23 15.75 -3.06 -10.80
N ASP A 24 16.69 -2.18 -11.17
CA ASP A 24 16.42 -0.76 -11.43
C ASP A 24 15.48 -0.56 -12.64
N ALA A 25 15.67 -1.32 -13.72
CA ALA A 25 14.78 -1.28 -14.88
C ALA A 25 13.36 -1.76 -14.55
N ILE A 26 13.24 -2.74 -13.66
CA ILE A 26 11.97 -3.25 -13.14
C ILE A 26 11.33 -2.24 -12.21
N ASN A 27 12.09 -1.67 -11.28
CA ASN A 27 11.60 -0.73 -10.27
C ASN A 27 11.06 0.55 -10.92
N HIS A 28 11.68 0.98 -12.02
CA HIS A 28 11.21 2.12 -12.82
C HIS A 28 9.96 1.80 -13.66
N ARG A 29 9.71 0.53 -14.01
CA ARG A 29 8.53 0.11 -14.81
C ARG A 29 7.33 -0.35 -14.00
N ILE A 30 7.52 -0.83 -12.77
CA ILE A 30 6.44 -1.35 -11.91
C ILE A 30 5.54 -0.23 -11.37
N SER A 31 6.03 1.00 -11.27
CA SER A 31 5.32 2.12 -10.66
C SER A 31 4.25 2.79 -11.54
N ARG A 32 3.95 2.26 -12.74
CA ARG A 32 2.93 2.85 -13.64
C ARG A 32 2.05 1.79 -14.32
N ALA A 33 0.84 2.22 -14.69
CA ALA A 33 -0.18 1.49 -15.47
C ALA A 33 0.30 0.67 -16.71
N PRO A 34 1.38 1.00 -17.44
CA PRO A 34 1.81 0.18 -18.58
C PRO A 34 2.42 -1.19 -18.22
N PHE A 35 2.69 -1.50 -16.93
CA PHE A 35 3.10 -2.85 -16.52
C PHE A 35 2.02 -3.89 -16.83
N PHE A 36 0.75 -3.51 -16.65
CA PHE A 36 -0.39 -4.35 -17.03
C PHE A 36 -0.39 -4.67 -18.52
N GLY A 37 -0.10 -3.68 -19.38
CA GLY A 37 -0.01 -3.87 -20.82
C GLY A 37 1.06 -4.89 -21.22
N VAL A 38 2.22 -4.88 -20.56
CA VAL A 38 3.29 -5.85 -20.82
C VAL A 38 2.87 -7.28 -20.45
N ILE A 39 2.19 -7.45 -19.32
CA ILE A 39 1.66 -8.75 -18.90
C ILE A 39 0.64 -9.27 -19.90
N VAL A 40 -0.29 -8.42 -20.34
CA VAL A 40 -1.31 -8.79 -21.32
C VAL A 40 -0.68 -9.17 -22.65
N VAL A 41 0.30 -8.40 -23.14
CA VAL A 41 1.02 -8.71 -24.39
C VAL A 41 1.79 -10.03 -24.27
N ALA A 42 2.46 -10.27 -23.13
CA ALA A 42 3.16 -11.53 -22.88
C ALA A 42 2.20 -12.73 -22.87
N LEU A 43 1.04 -12.59 -22.22
CA LEU A 43 -0.01 -13.60 -22.22
C LEU A 43 -0.56 -13.85 -23.62
N LEU A 44 -0.80 -12.81 -24.41
CA LEU A 44 -1.31 -12.93 -25.77
C LEU A 44 -0.31 -13.63 -26.69
N LEU A 45 0.97 -13.25 -26.61
CA LEU A 45 2.06 -13.91 -27.34
C LEU A 45 2.16 -15.39 -26.96
N TRP A 46 2.02 -15.70 -25.67
CA TRP A 46 2.07 -17.08 -25.19
C TRP A 46 0.85 -17.90 -25.60
N ALA A 47 -0.35 -17.32 -25.56
CA ALA A 47 -1.58 -17.92 -26.06
C ALA A 47 -1.48 -18.21 -27.56
N LEU A 48 -0.92 -17.28 -28.35
CA LEU A 48 -0.67 -17.44 -29.79
C LEU A 48 0.40 -18.49 -30.11
N SER A 49 1.21 -18.94 -29.14
CA SER A 49 2.19 -20.01 -29.35
C SER A 49 1.58 -21.42 -29.45
N LYS A 50 0.25 -21.55 -29.28
CA LYS A 50 -0.53 -22.78 -29.41
C LYS A 50 -0.13 -23.70 -30.59
N PRO A 51 0.02 -23.22 -31.85
CA PRO A 51 0.33 -24.09 -32.99
C PRO A 51 1.74 -24.69 -32.93
N PHE A 52 2.63 -24.21 -32.06
CA PHE A 52 3.97 -24.79 -31.86
C PHE A 52 4.00 -25.94 -30.85
N TRP A 53 2.95 -26.15 -30.05
CA TRP A 53 2.87 -27.26 -29.11
C TRP A 53 1.95 -28.36 -29.63
N GLY A 54 2.52 -29.53 -29.92
CA GLY A 54 1.81 -30.70 -30.47
C GLY A 54 0.82 -31.39 -29.52
N SER A 55 0.59 -30.87 -28.30
CA SER A 55 -0.40 -31.41 -27.36
C SER A 55 -1.18 -30.27 -26.69
N THR A 56 -2.49 -30.22 -26.96
CA THR A 56 -3.43 -29.22 -26.44
C THR A 56 -3.47 -29.19 -24.91
N THR A 57 -3.31 -30.33 -24.24
CA THR A 57 -3.40 -30.46 -22.78
C THR A 57 -2.31 -29.67 -22.02
N LYS A 58 -1.08 -29.63 -22.54
CA LYS A 58 0.03 -28.89 -21.90
C LYS A 58 -0.16 -27.38 -22.04
N TRP A 59 -0.65 -26.95 -23.19
CA TRP A 59 -0.94 -25.54 -23.47
C TRP A 59 -2.10 -25.03 -22.62
N GLU A 60 -3.16 -25.82 -22.48
CA GLU A 60 -4.34 -25.48 -21.66
C GLU A 60 -3.99 -25.36 -20.17
N LEU A 61 -3.24 -26.32 -19.62
CA LEU A 61 -2.79 -26.28 -18.23
C LEU A 61 -1.94 -25.03 -17.96
N GLY A 62 -1.06 -24.68 -18.89
CA GLY A 62 -0.25 -23.47 -18.84
C GLY A 62 -1.12 -22.22 -18.79
N LEU A 63 -2.07 -22.07 -19.72
CA LEU A 63 -2.94 -20.90 -19.78
C LEU A 63 -3.78 -20.73 -18.53
N HIS A 64 -4.44 -21.81 -18.09
CA HIS A 64 -5.29 -21.76 -16.89
C HIS A 64 -4.49 -21.38 -15.64
N THR A 65 -3.33 -22.00 -15.45
CA THR A 65 -2.49 -21.76 -14.27
C THR A 65 -1.86 -20.37 -14.34
N GLY A 66 -1.36 -19.96 -15.50
CA GLY A 66 -0.75 -18.65 -15.72
C GLY A 66 -1.73 -17.50 -15.56
N SER A 67 -2.93 -17.61 -16.15
CA SER A 67 -3.98 -16.59 -15.99
C SER A 67 -4.46 -16.49 -14.54
N SER A 68 -4.54 -17.63 -13.83
CA SER A 68 -4.90 -17.66 -12.41
C SER A 68 -3.87 -16.91 -11.56
N ILE A 69 -2.57 -17.19 -11.73
CA ILE A 69 -1.50 -16.50 -11.00
C ILE A 69 -1.52 -14.99 -11.30
N LEU A 70 -1.67 -14.61 -12.57
CA LEU A 70 -1.71 -13.19 -12.96
C LEU A 70 -2.93 -12.47 -12.40
N SER A 71 -4.09 -13.13 -12.37
CA SER A 71 -5.29 -12.58 -11.77
C SER A 71 -5.12 -12.38 -10.26
N LEU A 72 -4.53 -13.35 -9.55
CA LEU A 72 -4.22 -13.21 -8.12
C LEU A 72 -3.24 -12.07 -7.87
N MET A 73 -2.20 -11.94 -8.69
CA MET A 73 -1.25 -10.84 -8.57
C MET A 73 -1.93 -9.48 -8.80
N LEU A 74 -2.78 -9.38 -9.82
CA LEU A 74 -3.56 -8.17 -10.10
C LEU A 74 -4.52 -7.84 -8.95
N LEU A 75 -5.20 -8.86 -8.41
CA LEU A 75 -6.10 -8.73 -7.27
C LEU A 75 -5.36 -8.14 -6.07
N VAL A 76 -4.20 -8.71 -5.69
CA VAL A 76 -3.38 -8.20 -4.59
C VAL A 76 -2.89 -6.77 -4.86
N LEU A 77 -2.50 -6.44 -6.10
CA LEU A 77 -2.09 -5.08 -6.45
C LEU A 77 -3.24 -4.09 -6.33
N LEU A 78 -4.44 -4.49 -6.77
CA LEU A 78 -5.65 -3.68 -6.69
C LEU A 78 -6.08 -3.49 -5.23
N GLU A 79 -6.07 -4.56 -4.44
CA GLU A 79 -6.33 -4.52 -2.99
C GLU A 79 -5.32 -3.63 -2.27
N ASN A 80 -4.04 -3.70 -2.61
CA ASN A 80 -2.99 -2.87 -2.04
C ASN A 80 -3.17 -1.37 -2.41
N ALA A 81 -3.59 -1.08 -3.64
CA ALA A 81 -3.93 0.28 -4.05
C ALA A 81 -5.19 0.79 -3.33
N GLY A 82 -6.21 -0.07 -3.19
CA GLY A 82 -7.44 0.22 -2.47
C GLY A 82 -7.18 0.53 -1.00
N ARG A 83 -6.42 -0.34 -0.30
CA ARG A 83 -6.07 -0.16 1.12
C ARG A 83 -5.35 1.17 1.37
N ARG A 84 -4.35 1.50 0.55
CA ARG A 84 -3.67 2.81 0.65
C ARG A 84 -4.62 3.99 0.41
N GLY A 85 -5.57 3.84 -0.51
CA GLY A 85 -6.59 4.85 -0.79
C GLY A 85 -7.55 5.06 0.39
N GLU A 86 -7.95 3.97 1.03
CA GLU A 86 -8.81 3.97 2.21
C GLU A 86 -8.11 4.64 3.41
N GLU A 87 -6.86 4.26 3.69
CA GLU A 87 -6.03 4.88 4.73
C GLU A 87 -5.91 6.41 4.52
N ALA A 88 -5.63 6.85 3.30
CA ALA A 88 -5.53 8.27 2.98
C ALA A 88 -6.88 9.01 3.07
N SER A 89 -8.00 8.33 2.84
CA SER A 89 -9.34 8.91 2.97
C SER A 89 -9.72 9.09 4.44
N GLN A 90 -9.43 8.10 5.28
CA GLN A 90 -9.67 8.15 6.72
C GLN A 90 -8.84 9.26 7.38
N GLU A 91 -7.56 9.39 7.01
CA GLU A 91 -6.69 10.46 7.50
C GLU A 91 -7.27 11.85 7.22
N LYS A 92 -7.77 12.08 6.00
CA LYS A 92 -8.40 13.35 5.63
C LYS A 92 -9.66 13.63 6.44
N LEU A 93 -10.50 12.62 6.67
CA LEU A 93 -11.70 12.75 7.49
C LEU A 93 -11.34 13.07 8.95
N ASN A 94 -10.30 12.41 9.49
CA ASN A 94 -9.81 12.66 10.84
C ASN A 94 -9.30 14.11 11.00
N VAL A 95 -8.53 14.61 10.04
CA VAL A 95 -8.07 16.01 10.04
C VAL A 95 -9.24 17.00 9.99
N ILE A 96 -10.28 16.73 9.19
CA ILE A 96 -11.46 17.58 9.12
C ILE A 96 -12.24 17.52 10.44
N ALA A 97 -12.41 16.34 11.04
CA ALA A 97 -13.08 16.17 12.32
C ALA A 97 -12.35 16.92 13.44
N GLU A 98 -11.02 16.84 13.47
CA GLU A 98 -10.17 17.58 14.40
C GLU A 98 -10.31 19.08 14.20
N ALA A 99 -10.21 19.58 12.96
CA ALA A 99 -10.37 21.01 12.67
C ALA A 99 -11.77 21.55 13.05
N LEU A 100 -12.81 20.74 12.87
CA LEU A 100 -14.17 21.07 13.29
C LEU A 100 -14.31 21.08 14.81
N SER A 101 -13.72 20.11 15.52
CA SER A 101 -13.67 20.06 16.98
C SER A 101 -12.95 21.29 17.54
N ASP A 102 -11.80 21.63 16.98
CA ASP A 102 -10.99 22.77 17.41
C ASP A 102 -11.71 24.10 17.15
N LEU A 103 -12.41 24.21 16.01
CA LEU A 103 -13.31 25.34 15.74
C LEU A 103 -14.45 25.41 16.76
N MET A 104 -15.08 24.29 17.13
CA MET A 104 -16.12 24.27 18.15
C MET A 104 -15.59 24.74 19.50
N VAL A 105 -14.38 24.30 19.90
CA VAL A 105 -13.72 24.75 21.14
C VAL A 105 -13.44 26.26 21.10
N HIS A 106 -12.88 26.77 20.01
CA HIS A 106 -12.57 28.19 19.86
C HIS A 106 -13.82 29.08 19.68
N GLN A 107 -14.87 28.59 19.03
CA GLN A 107 -16.17 29.25 18.92
C GLN A 107 -16.92 29.20 20.27
N SER A 108 -16.73 28.14 21.05
CA SER A 108 -17.27 27.98 22.41
C SER A 108 -16.50 28.76 23.48
N GLY A 109 -15.93 29.91 23.11
CA GLY A 109 -15.34 30.84 24.07
C GLY A 109 -16.34 31.23 25.16
N GLY A 110 -16.37 30.45 26.25
CA GLY A 110 -16.93 30.83 27.54
C GLY A 110 -18.34 30.33 27.90
N SER A 111 -18.81 29.15 27.50
CA SER A 111 -20.00 28.56 28.13
C SER A 111 -19.62 27.48 29.16
N ALA A 112 -19.75 27.82 30.45
CA ALA A 112 -19.55 26.92 31.59
C ALA A 112 -20.33 25.58 31.50
N GLU A 113 -21.34 25.53 30.63
CA GLU A 113 -22.16 24.35 30.34
C GLU A 113 -21.40 23.21 29.61
N LEU A 114 -20.41 23.54 28.78
CA LEU A 114 -19.58 22.51 28.11
C LEU A 114 -18.58 21.86 29.08
N ASP A 115 -17.99 22.63 29.98
CA ASP A 115 -17.10 22.10 31.04
C ASP A 115 -17.87 21.14 31.96
N GLU A 116 -19.11 21.47 32.30
CA GLU A 116 -20.02 20.60 33.05
C GLU A 116 -20.37 19.32 32.29
N SER A 117 -20.57 19.42 30.97
CA SER A 117 -20.87 18.26 30.12
C SER A 117 -19.68 17.31 29.96
N VAL A 118 -18.46 17.85 29.83
CA VAL A 118 -17.20 17.08 29.80
C VAL A 118 -16.96 16.38 31.14
N ARG A 119 -17.25 17.07 32.26
CA ARG A 119 -17.13 16.50 33.61
C ARG A 119 -18.09 15.32 33.82
N ARG A 120 -19.35 15.45 33.39
CA ARG A 120 -20.33 14.35 33.45
C ARG A 120 -19.93 13.15 32.61
N LEU A 121 -19.36 13.36 31.43
CA LEU A 121 -18.91 12.25 30.57
C LEU A 121 -17.72 11.51 31.20
N ARG A 122 -16.78 12.23 31.82
CA ARG A 122 -15.65 11.64 32.53
C ARG A 122 -16.08 10.79 33.73
N GLU A 123 -17.09 11.27 34.46
CA GLU A 123 -17.69 10.59 35.61
C GLU A 123 -18.48 9.33 35.18
N ALA A 124 -19.24 9.42 34.08
CA ALA A 124 -20.00 8.30 33.53
C ALA A 124 -19.13 7.20 32.89
N VAL A 125 -17.96 7.56 32.36
CA VAL A 125 -17.03 6.61 31.73
C VAL A 125 -16.13 5.90 32.76
N GLY A 126 -16.16 6.31 34.04
CA GLY A 126 -15.55 5.56 35.14
C GLY A 126 -14.03 5.46 35.05
N LEU A 127 -13.34 6.49 34.57
CA LEU A 127 -11.87 6.53 34.50
C LEU A 127 -11.21 6.99 35.81
N GLU A 128 -11.86 6.82 36.96
CA GLU A 128 -11.33 7.26 38.25
C GLU A 128 -10.45 6.20 38.95
N GLU A 129 -10.43 4.96 38.48
CA GLU A 129 -9.65 3.89 39.13
C GLU A 129 -8.70 3.14 38.19
N ARG A 130 -7.74 3.87 37.62
CA ARG A 130 -6.42 3.28 37.29
C ARG A 130 -5.31 4.27 37.62
N HIS A 131 -5.08 4.42 38.93
CA HIS A 131 -3.78 4.78 39.47
C HIS A 131 -3.01 3.49 39.80
#